data_AF-A0A1F6HQ56-F1
#
_entry.id   AF-A0A1F6HQ56-F1
#
_cell.length_a   1.000
_cell.length_b   1.000
_cell.length_c   1.000
_cell.angle_alpha   90.00
_cell.angle_beta   90.00
_cell.angle_gamma   90.00
#
_symmetry.space_group_name_H-M   'P 1'
#
loop_
_entity.id
_entity.type
_entity.pdbx_description
1 polymer ?
#
loop_
_entity_poly.entity_id
_entity_poly.type
_entity_poly.pdbx_seq_one_letter_code
_entity_poly.pdbx_strand_id
1 'polypeptide(L)'
;MHNESIVGLNRIITNHVENAEVPSRGVFLLGNPGVPRYSRSPDMWNAVFSRFGIEARYKPLGFDVDKYDSVEDALKLLSTDPDFLGANVTNPFKKPVYKTLTEIGSLDISAARVGAVNTIVNKNGFLTGYNTDARGEVESLRTLIPDFSGFKLLAIGAGGAGTA
;
A
#
# COMPACT_ATOMS: atom_id res chain seq x y z
N MET A 1 -6.64 -10.95 12.31
CA MET A 1 -7.77 -10.30 11.61
C MET A 1 -9.03 -11.04 11.94
N HIS A 2 -10.13 -10.31 12.04
CA HIS A 2 -11.43 -10.91 12.32
C HIS A 2 -12.06 -11.55 11.07
N ASN A 3 -12.85 -12.61 11.29
CA ASN A 3 -13.52 -13.36 10.23
C ASN A 3 -14.45 -12.47 9.38
N GLU A 4 -15.12 -11.50 9.99
CA GLU A 4 -16.01 -10.58 9.29
C GLU A 4 -15.26 -9.70 8.27
N SER A 5 -14.09 -9.20 8.64
CA SER A 5 -13.22 -8.45 7.72
C SER A 5 -12.80 -9.30 6.53
N ILE A 6 -12.45 -10.57 6.77
CA ILE A 6 -12.02 -11.49 5.70
C ILE A 6 -13.18 -11.82 4.76
N VAL A 7 -14.37 -12.08 5.30
CA VAL A 7 -15.59 -12.30 4.50
C VAL A 7 -15.94 -11.05 3.69
N GLY A 8 -15.84 -9.86 4.28
CA GLY A 8 -16.09 -8.59 3.61
C GLY A 8 -15.10 -8.33 2.48
N LEU A 9 -13.80 -8.51 2.74
CA LEU A 9 -12.75 -8.40 1.73
C LEU A 9 -13.00 -9.35 0.56
N ASN A 10 -13.25 -10.62 0.82
CA ASN A 10 -13.47 -11.64 -0.23
C ASN A 10 -14.67 -11.34 -1.16
N ARG A 11 -15.54 -10.38 -0.83
CA ARG A 11 -16.61 -9.91 -1.72
C ARG A 11 -16.15 -8.84 -2.72
N ILE A 12 -15.02 -8.18 -2.45
CA ILE A 12 -14.55 -7.00 -3.20
C ILE A 12 -13.20 -7.23 -3.89
N ILE A 13 -12.44 -8.25 -3.50
CA ILE A 13 -11.20 -8.65 -4.17
C ILE A 13 -11.43 -9.76 -5.20
N THR A 14 -10.51 -9.85 -6.17
CA THR A 14 -10.51 -10.82 -7.27
C THR A 14 -9.75 -12.10 -6.94
N ASN A 15 -8.82 -12.04 -5.98
CA ASN A 15 -8.23 -13.22 -5.36
C ASN A 15 -8.97 -13.55 -4.05
N HIS A 16 -8.76 -14.72 -3.48
CA HIS A 16 -9.30 -15.06 -2.17
C HIS A 16 -8.23 -14.97 -1.08
N VAL A 17 -8.66 -14.63 0.13
CA VAL A 17 -7.86 -14.67 1.36
C VAL A 17 -8.56 -15.59 2.35
N GLU A 18 -7.85 -16.63 2.80
CA GLU A 18 -8.38 -17.58 3.77
C GLU A 18 -7.99 -17.21 5.21
N ASN A 19 -8.86 -17.50 6.18
CA ASN A 19 -8.59 -17.24 7.60
C ASN A 19 -7.29 -17.91 8.09
N ALA A 20 -7.03 -19.14 7.66
CA ALA A 20 -5.86 -19.90 8.08
C ALA A 20 -4.53 -19.26 7.61
N GLU A 21 -4.60 -18.39 6.61
CA GLU A 21 -3.41 -17.76 6.02
C GLU A 21 -3.08 -16.39 6.59
N VAL A 22 -3.99 -15.79 7.37
CA VAL A 22 -3.82 -14.47 7.98
C VAL A 22 -3.58 -14.66 9.47
N PRO A 23 -2.45 -14.21 10.02
CA PRO A 23 -2.16 -14.32 11.44
C PRO A 23 -2.99 -13.29 12.18
N SER A 24 -2.77 -13.18 13.49
CA SER A 24 -3.39 -12.14 14.30
C SER A 24 -3.29 -10.78 13.62
N ARG A 25 -2.17 -10.36 13.01
CA ARG A 25 -2.04 -9.01 12.39
C ARG A 25 -1.76 -9.02 10.88
N GLY A 26 -2.42 -8.14 10.12
CA GLY A 26 -2.38 -8.11 8.65
C GLY A 26 -1.77 -6.84 8.06
N VAL A 27 -0.89 -7.00 7.07
CA VAL A 27 -0.44 -5.94 6.14
C VAL A 27 -0.81 -6.35 4.72
N PHE A 28 -1.30 -5.42 3.91
CA PHE A 28 -1.78 -5.75 2.55
C PHE A 28 -1.05 -5.02 1.44
N LEU A 29 -1.14 -5.55 0.21
CA LEU A 29 -0.80 -4.83 -1.01
C LEU A 29 -2.04 -4.67 -1.88
N LEU A 30 -2.55 -3.46 -1.99
CA LEU A 30 -3.70 -3.13 -2.82
C LEU A 30 -3.25 -2.81 -4.24
N GLY A 31 -3.81 -3.46 -5.25
CA GLY A 31 -3.52 -3.17 -6.65
C GLY A 31 -4.42 -3.91 -7.60
N ASN A 32 -4.13 -3.85 -8.90
CA ASN A 32 -4.91 -4.55 -9.92
C ASN A 32 -4.96 -6.09 -9.71
N PRO A 33 -5.80 -6.83 -10.46
CA PRO A 33 -5.98 -8.27 -10.27
C PRO A 33 -4.73 -9.12 -10.51
N GLY A 34 -3.71 -8.55 -11.14
CA GLY A 34 -2.44 -9.23 -11.40
C GLY A 34 -1.47 -9.17 -10.22
N VAL A 35 -1.65 -8.25 -9.25
CA VAL A 35 -0.73 -8.07 -8.12
C VAL A 35 -0.37 -9.37 -7.40
N PRO A 36 -1.32 -10.28 -7.11
CA PRO A 36 -1.00 -11.56 -6.49
C PRO A 36 -0.01 -12.43 -7.28
N ARG A 37 0.10 -12.25 -8.60
CA ARG A 37 0.96 -13.05 -9.48
C ARG A 37 2.35 -12.46 -9.71
N TYR A 38 2.47 -11.13 -9.80
CA TYR A 38 3.73 -10.50 -10.22
C TYR A 38 4.48 -9.76 -9.12
N SER A 39 3.83 -9.45 -8.00
CA SER A 39 4.48 -8.65 -6.95
C SER A 39 5.44 -9.51 -6.13
N ARG A 40 6.67 -9.01 -5.94
CA ARG A 40 7.67 -9.59 -5.03
C ARG A 40 7.53 -9.09 -3.59
N SER A 41 6.68 -8.10 -3.35
CA SER A 41 6.53 -7.49 -2.02
C SER A 41 6.05 -8.49 -0.96
N PRO A 42 5.10 -9.41 -1.25
CA PRO A 42 4.68 -10.41 -0.26
C PRO A 42 5.83 -11.28 0.24
N ASP A 43 6.64 -11.83 -0.65
CA ASP A 43 7.77 -12.68 -0.24
C ASP A 43 8.80 -11.90 0.57
N MET A 44 9.13 -10.69 0.10
CA MET A 44 10.07 -9.80 0.77
C MET A 44 9.62 -9.46 2.20
N TRP A 45 8.39 -8.96 2.38
CA TRP A 45 7.91 -8.53 3.69
C TRP A 45 7.64 -9.71 4.63
N ASN A 46 7.13 -10.84 4.13
CA ASN A 46 6.98 -12.03 4.97
C ASN A 46 8.33 -12.59 5.44
N ALA A 47 9.38 -12.52 4.61
CA ALA A 47 10.73 -12.87 5.01
C ALA A 47 11.26 -11.91 6.10
N VAL A 48 11.02 -10.60 5.96
CA VAL A 48 11.36 -9.60 6.99
C VAL A 48 10.62 -9.89 8.30
N PHE A 49 9.31 -10.11 8.27
CA PHE A 49 8.53 -10.40 9.47
C PHE A 49 9.04 -11.67 10.16
N SER A 50 9.29 -12.74 9.41
CA SER A 50 9.87 -13.97 9.93
C SER A 50 11.25 -13.74 10.57
N ARG A 51 12.13 -13.01 9.88
CA ARG A 51 13.50 -12.74 10.33
C ARG A 51 13.56 -11.99 11.67
N PHE A 52 12.61 -11.09 11.89
CA PHE A 52 12.55 -10.24 13.09
C PHE A 52 11.52 -10.69 14.13
N GLY A 53 10.88 -11.85 13.95
CA GLY A 53 9.89 -12.38 14.89
C GLY A 53 8.63 -11.50 15.01
N ILE A 54 8.26 -10.81 13.92
CA ILE A 54 7.04 -9.99 13.89
C ILE A 54 5.86 -10.90 13.53
N GLU A 55 4.89 -10.99 14.44
CA GLU A 55 3.66 -11.75 14.23
C GLU A 55 2.70 -11.02 13.29
N ALA A 56 3.02 -11.00 12.00
CA ALA A 56 2.21 -10.43 10.94
C ALA A 56 2.37 -11.20 9.62
N ARG A 57 1.41 -11.06 8.71
CA ARG A 57 1.56 -11.50 7.31
C ARG A 57 1.29 -10.34 6.37
N TYR A 58 2.05 -10.36 5.29
CA TYR A 58 1.87 -9.51 4.14
C TYR A 58 1.12 -10.28 3.04
N LYS A 59 -0.03 -9.77 2.56
CA LYS A 59 -0.84 -10.43 1.53
C LYS A 59 -1.25 -9.48 0.39
N PRO A 60 -1.18 -9.92 -0.87
CA PRO A 60 -1.68 -9.15 -1.99
C PRO A 60 -3.22 -9.21 -2.08
N LEU A 61 -3.84 -8.07 -2.33
CA LEU A 61 -5.26 -7.89 -2.60
C LEU A 61 -5.41 -7.27 -3.99
N GLY A 62 -5.82 -8.10 -4.96
CA GLY A 62 -6.10 -7.70 -6.32
C GLY A 62 -7.55 -7.24 -6.45
N PHE A 63 -7.76 -6.01 -6.89
CA PHE A 63 -9.08 -5.42 -7.11
C PHE A 63 -9.37 -5.30 -8.58
N ASP A 64 -10.65 -5.43 -8.94
CA ASP A 64 -11.12 -5.11 -10.28
C ASP A 64 -10.87 -3.62 -10.56
N VAL A 65 -10.14 -3.33 -11.64
CA VAL A 65 -9.74 -1.96 -11.98
C VAL A 65 -10.91 -1.10 -12.42
N ASP A 66 -12.03 -1.71 -12.82
CA ASP A 66 -13.25 -0.99 -13.18
C ASP A 66 -14.12 -0.65 -11.95
N LYS A 67 -13.73 -1.14 -10.76
CA LYS A 67 -14.47 -0.96 -9.51
C LYS A 67 -13.63 -0.23 -8.47
N TYR A 68 -13.23 1.01 -8.76
CA TYR A 68 -12.41 1.82 -7.84
C TYR A 68 -13.01 1.96 -6.43
N ASP A 69 -14.33 2.03 -6.34
CA ASP A 69 -15.06 2.10 -5.07
C ASP A 69 -14.77 0.89 -4.16
N SER A 70 -14.41 -0.26 -4.74
CA SER A 70 -14.03 -1.46 -3.98
C SER A 70 -12.79 -1.26 -3.11
N VAL A 71 -11.86 -0.40 -3.52
CA VAL A 71 -10.66 -0.11 -2.71
C VAL A 71 -11.00 0.81 -1.55
N GLU A 72 -11.89 1.78 -1.76
CA GLU A 72 -12.38 2.63 -0.69
C GLU A 72 -13.17 1.83 0.35
N ASP A 73 -14.07 0.96 -0.11
CA ASP A 73 -14.82 0.06 0.76
C ASP A 73 -13.89 -0.87 1.55
N ALA A 74 -12.82 -1.37 0.90
CA ALA A 74 -11.80 -2.16 1.59
C ALA A 74 -11.12 -1.36 2.70
N LEU A 75 -10.77 -0.09 2.47
CA LEU A 75 -10.12 0.76 3.47
C LEU A 75 -11.06 1.07 4.64
N LYS A 76 -12.34 1.35 4.36
CA LYS A 76 -13.37 1.57 5.39
C LYS A 76 -13.61 0.32 6.23
N LEU A 77 -13.65 -0.85 5.60
CA LEU A 77 -13.79 -2.12 6.30
C LEU A 77 -12.56 -2.40 7.17
N LEU A 78 -11.37 -2.33 6.57
CA LEU A 78 -10.09 -2.64 7.22
C LEU A 78 -9.75 -1.69 8.36
N SER A 79 -10.12 -0.41 8.29
CA SER A 79 -9.85 0.54 9.38
C SER A 79 -10.56 0.19 10.69
N THR A 80 -11.67 -0.56 10.62
CA THR A 80 -12.39 -1.05 11.81
C THR A 80 -11.79 -2.32 12.40
N ASP A 81 -10.89 -3.00 11.69
CA ASP A 81 -10.23 -4.20 12.18
C ASP A 81 -9.00 -3.84 13.03
N PRO A 82 -8.98 -4.17 14.34
CA PRO A 82 -7.84 -3.87 15.22
C PRO A 82 -6.54 -4.57 14.80
N ASP A 83 -6.65 -5.62 14.00
CA ASP A 83 -5.53 -6.40 13.51
C ASP A 83 -4.96 -5.89 12.18
N PHE A 84 -5.62 -4.92 11.53
CA PHE A 84 -5.11 -4.29 10.32
C PHE A 84 -4.02 -3.28 10.67
N LEU A 85 -2.80 -3.48 10.17
CA LEU A 85 -1.66 -2.61 10.45
C LEU A 85 -1.44 -1.54 9.39
N GLY A 86 -1.93 -1.76 8.19
CA GLY A 86 -1.68 -0.89 7.05
C GLY A 86 -1.58 -1.65 5.74
N ALA A 87 -1.35 -0.91 4.68
CA ALA A 87 -1.25 -1.48 3.34
C ALA A 87 -0.28 -0.68 2.47
N ASN A 88 0.45 -1.37 1.60
CA ASN A 88 1.00 -0.73 0.42
C ASN A 88 -0.06 -0.64 -0.68
N VAL A 89 0.09 0.34 -1.54
CA VAL A 89 -0.83 0.65 -2.64
C VAL A 89 -0.04 0.80 -3.93
N THR A 90 -0.47 0.09 -4.97
CA THR A 90 0.13 0.16 -6.30
C THR A 90 -0.90 0.52 -7.37
N ASN A 91 -0.47 0.55 -8.62
CA ASN A 91 -1.30 0.91 -9.77
C ASN A 91 -2.58 0.04 -9.84
N PRO A 92 -3.75 0.62 -10.15
CA PRO A 92 -4.04 2.04 -10.42
C PRO A 92 -4.44 2.89 -9.21
N PHE A 93 -4.32 2.39 -7.99
CA PHE A 93 -5.05 2.94 -6.84
C PHE A 93 -4.35 4.04 -6.04
N LYS A 94 -3.10 4.41 -6.36
CA LYS A 94 -2.36 5.41 -5.57
C LYS A 94 -3.04 6.77 -5.48
N LYS A 95 -3.68 7.24 -6.57
CA LYS A 95 -4.44 8.50 -6.60
C LYS A 95 -5.86 8.36 -6.00
N PRO A 96 -6.63 7.31 -6.33
CA PRO A 96 -7.89 7.02 -5.63
C PRO A 96 -7.74 7.00 -4.10
N VAL A 97 -6.77 6.23 -3.58
CA VAL A 97 -6.52 6.15 -2.12
C VAL A 97 -6.14 7.50 -1.53
N TYR A 98 -5.35 8.31 -2.24
CA TYR A 98 -5.04 9.67 -1.80
C TYR A 98 -6.31 10.52 -1.60
N LYS A 99 -7.26 10.46 -2.54
CA LYS A 99 -8.55 11.18 -2.44
C LYS A 99 -9.34 10.66 -1.24
N THR A 100 -9.52 9.35 -1.12
CA THR A 100 -10.24 8.73 -0.01
C THR A 100 -9.63 9.14 1.35
N LEU A 101 -8.31 9.07 1.51
CA LEU A 101 -7.64 9.44 2.78
C LEU A 101 -7.68 10.95 3.06
N THR A 102 -7.88 11.81 2.05
CA THR A 102 -8.15 13.23 2.26
C THR A 102 -9.50 13.43 2.96
N GLU A 103 -10.46 12.55 2.72
CA GLU A 103 -11.82 12.63 3.27
C GLU A 103 -11.96 11.91 4.62
N ILE A 104 -11.35 10.73 4.76
CA ILE A 104 -11.61 9.83 5.91
C ILE A 104 -10.40 9.61 6.84
N GLY A 105 -9.24 10.21 6.55
CA GLY A 105 -8.01 9.92 7.27
C GLY A 105 -7.05 11.10 7.35
N SER A 106 -5.76 10.82 7.19
CA SER A 106 -4.71 11.84 7.17
C SER A 106 -3.67 11.54 6.10
N LEU A 107 -2.97 12.60 5.69
CA LEU A 107 -1.88 12.53 4.72
C LEU A 107 -0.61 13.08 5.35
N ASP A 108 0.46 12.31 5.25
CA ASP A 108 1.80 12.80 5.50
C ASP A 108 2.20 13.80 4.40
N ILE A 109 3.15 14.68 4.71
CA ILE A 109 3.67 15.67 3.76
C ILE A 109 4.22 15.01 2.48
N SER A 110 4.79 13.81 2.59
CA SER A 110 5.26 13.03 1.43
C SER A 110 4.12 12.72 0.45
N ALA A 111 2.98 12.26 0.94
CA ALA A 111 1.82 11.97 0.13
C ALA A 111 1.16 13.25 -0.41
N ALA A 112 1.03 14.28 0.44
CA ALA A 112 0.44 15.56 0.06
C ALA A 112 1.20 16.24 -1.10
N ARG A 113 2.53 16.20 -1.08
CA ARG A 113 3.37 16.79 -2.14
C ARG A 113 3.27 16.05 -3.47
N VAL A 114 3.22 14.72 -3.43
CA VAL A 114 3.15 13.90 -4.65
C VAL A 114 1.71 13.81 -5.20
N GLY A 115 0.70 13.99 -4.35
CA GLY A 115 -0.71 13.78 -4.72
C GLY A 115 -1.06 12.31 -4.94
N ALA A 116 -0.35 11.40 -4.27
CA ALA A 116 -0.54 9.96 -4.39
C ALA A 116 -0.04 9.24 -3.12
N VAL A 117 -0.74 8.16 -2.73
CA VAL A 117 -0.38 7.32 -1.57
C VAL A 117 0.07 5.94 -2.06
N ASN A 118 1.25 5.49 -1.62
CA ASN A 118 1.74 4.13 -1.85
C ASN A 118 1.83 3.30 -0.55
N THR A 119 1.65 3.93 0.60
CA THR A 119 1.79 3.32 1.93
C THR A 119 0.75 3.90 2.87
N ILE A 120 0.02 3.05 3.57
CA ILE A 120 -0.98 3.40 4.57
C ILE A 120 -0.53 2.76 5.88
N VAL A 121 -0.52 3.55 6.95
CA VAL A 121 -0.32 3.05 8.30
C VAL A 121 -1.61 3.21 9.07
N ASN A 122 -2.08 2.13 9.71
CA ASN A 122 -3.20 2.17 10.63
C ASN A 122 -2.68 2.26 12.08
N LYS A 123 -3.06 3.32 12.79
CA LYS A 123 -2.85 3.43 14.24
C LYS A 123 -4.20 3.46 14.94
N ASN A 124 -4.62 2.31 15.46
CA ASN A 124 -5.87 2.16 16.22
C ASN A 124 -7.11 2.70 15.48
N GLY A 125 -7.23 2.36 14.19
CA GLY A 125 -8.31 2.82 13.30
C GLY A 125 -8.03 4.14 12.60
N PHE A 126 -6.97 4.86 12.98
CA PHE A 126 -6.57 6.10 12.32
C PHE A 126 -5.62 5.82 11.15
N LEU A 127 -6.11 6.02 9.92
CA LEU A 127 -5.34 5.79 8.70
C LEU A 127 -4.53 7.03 8.32
N THR A 128 -3.22 6.86 8.16
CA THR A 128 -2.32 7.89 7.60
C THR A 128 -1.67 7.38 6.32
N GLY A 129 -1.80 8.15 5.24
CA GLY A 129 -1.20 7.88 3.93
C GLY A 129 0.17 8.54 3.76
N TYR A 130 1.11 7.81 3.20
CA TYR A 130 2.49 8.21 2.91
C TYR A 130 2.84 7.92 1.44
N ASN A 131 3.86 8.60 0.96
CA ASN A 131 4.52 8.24 -0.30
C ASN A 131 6.01 7.98 -0.06
N THR A 132 6.42 6.72 -0.17
CA THR A 132 7.81 6.30 0.02
C THR A 132 8.60 6.16 -1.27
N ASP A 133 7.95 6.21 -2.43
CA ASP A 133 8.62 6.02 -3.73
C ASP A 133 9.58 7.18 -4.02
N ALA A 134 9.12 8.42 -3.82
CA ALA A 134 9.92 9.64 -4.06
C ALA A 134 11.25 9.60 -3.31
N ARG A 135 11.17 9.33 -2.00
CA ARG A 135 12.36 9.18 -1.16
C ARG A 135 13.17 7.96 -1.55
N GLY A 136 12.52 6.82 -1.80
CA GLY A 136 13.19 5.58 -2.18
C GLY A 136 14.03 5.73 -3.44
N GLU A 137 13.53 6.44 -4.44
CA GLU A 137 14.25 6.71 -5.69
C GLU A 137 15.47 7.61 -5.45
N VAL A 138 15.29 8.71 -4.71
CA VAL A 138 16.38 9.63 -4.34
C VAL A 138 17.47 8.92 -3.55
N GLU A 139 17.12 8.10 -2.55
CA GLU A 139 18.09 7.33 -1.77
C GLU A 139 18.80 6.27 -2.62
N SER A 140 18.07 5.60 -3.51
CA SER A 140 18.65 4.63 -4.44
C SER A 140 19.67 5.30 -5.35
N LEU A 141 19.36 6.48 -5.90
CA LEU A 141 20.29 7.25 -6.71
C LEU A 141 21.53 7.68 -5.91
N ARG A 142 21.37 8.07 -4.64
CA ARG A 142 22.50 8.42 -3.75
C ARG A 142 23.47 7.28 -3.53
N THR A 143 23.04 6.02 -3.63
CA THR A 143 23.96 4.87 -3.54
C THR A 143 24.93 4.80 -4.72
N LEU A 144 24.55 5.36 -5.87
CA LEU A 144 25.36 5.40 -7.08
C LEU A 144 26.10 6.74 -7.23
N ILE A 145 25.42 7.84 -6.89
CA ILE A 145 25.93 9.22 -6.98
C ILE A 145 25.62 9.91 -5.64
N PRO A 146 26.54 9.89 -4.66
CA PRO A 146 26.28 10.39 -3.29
C PRO A 146 25.82 11.84 -3.23
N ASP A 147 26.36 12.68 -4.12
CA ASP A 147 25.96 14.07 -4.29
C ASP A 147 25.78 14.39 -5.78
N PHE A 148 24.55 14.70 -6.15
CA PHE A 148 24.15 15.16 -7.49
C PHE A 148 23.62 16.60 -7.45
N SER A 149 23.99 17.37 -6.43
CA SER A 149 23.69 18.79 -6.37
C SER A 149 24.25 19.52 -7.60
N GLY A 150 23.45 20.39 -8.22
CA GLY A 150 23.81 21.10 -9.45
C GLY A 150 23.65 20.32 -10.76
N PHE A 151 23.27 19.04 -10.71
CA PHE A 151 23.02 18.26 -11.92
C PHE A 151 21.68 18.66 -12.54
N LYS A 152 21.60 18.58 -13.88
CA LYS A 152 20.32 18.67 -14.60
C LYS A 152 19.79 17.26 -14.83
N LEU A 153 18.57 17.01 -14.38
CA LEU A 153 17.91 15.71 -14.50
C LEU A 153 16.82 15.77 -15.59
N LEU A 154 16.77 14.74 -16.42
CA LEU A 154 15.67 14.51 -17.36
C LEU A 154 14.79 13.38 -16.80
N ALA A 155 13.58 13.72 -16.35
CA ALA A 155 12.57 12.74 -15.96
C ALA A 155 11.75 12.34 -17.19
N ILE A 156 11.63 11.03 -17.46
CA ILE A 156 10.82 10.50 -18.56
C ILE A 156 9.58 9.84 -17.98
N GLY A 157 8.43 10.49 -18.17
CA GLY A 157 7.12 10.04 -17.71
C GLY A 157 6.49 10.95 -16.66
N ALA A 158 5.17 11.15 -16.75
CA ALA A 158 4.39 12.01 -15.84
C ALA A 158 3.30 11.22 -15.07
N GLY A 159 3.47 9.89 -14.99
CA GLY A 159 2.63 9.02 -14.15
C GLY A 159 3.05 9.07 -12.68
N GLY A 160 2.43 8.25 -11.82
CA GLY A 160 2.67 8.29 -10.38
C GLY A 160 4.13 8.10 -9.95
N ALA A 161 4.92 7.32 -10.70
CA ALA A 161 6.36 7.17 -10.46
C ALA A 161 7.20 8.35 -10.97
N GLY A 162 6.76 9.05 -12.02
CA GLY A 162 7.48 10.23 -12.52
C GLY A 162 7.12 11.53 -11.78
N THR A 163 5.99 11.55 -11.07
CA THR A 163 5.61 12.64 -10.15
C THR A 163 6.29 12.51 -8.80
N ALA A 164 6.53 11.28 -8.35
CA ALA A 164 7.27 10.99 -7.12
C ALA A 164 8.76 11.31 -7.32
#